data_AF-M3K3W1-F1
#
_entry.id   AF-M3K3W1-F1
#
_cell.length_a   1.000
_cell.length_b   1.000
_cell.length_c   1.000
_cell.angle_alpha   90.00
_cell.angle_beta   90.00
_cell.angle_gamma   90.00
#
_symmetry.space_group_name_H-M   'P 1'
#
loop_
_entity.id
_entity.type
_entity.pdbx_description
1 polymer ?
#
loop_
_entity_poly.entity_id
_entity_poly.type
_entity_poly.pdbx_seq_one_letter_code
_entity_poly.pdbx_strand_id
1 'polypeptide(L)'
;MKEKWRVKLAQALVKSPEKKKDRFKIGYLTKKYALFILPFITCLREGLEAVVFVGGVGIGGQATAFPLPVVVGLIAGITVGALLYYFGSSMSMQIFLIVSTCVLYLISAGLFSRGVWYFQTYKYNQATGGDASENGSGPGTYDINQSVWHVNCCNPETDNGWDVFNALLGWQNSATYGSVISYNVYWIFIICVLLLMVYEEKHGHLPFTKNLTLVQLNPMYHIKGKKKHELNKKQQEELFTKLRQQNFGEVNEEADEASSNKLIEQPVEQVSEKK
;
A
#
# COMPACT_ATOMS: atom_id res chain seq x y z
N MET A 1 10.61 -18.09 -1.70
CA MET A 1 9.96 -16.88 -1.13
C MET A 1 8.95 -17.19 -0.04
N LYS A 2 7.94 -18.05 -0.30
CA LYS A 2 6.91 -18.43 0.69
C LYS A 2 7.50 -19.04 1.99
N GLU A 3 8.53 -19.87 1.88
CA GLU A 3 9.19 -20.47 3.06
C GLU A 3 9.88 -19.43 3.96
N LYS A 4 10.70 -18.52 3.40
CA LYS A 4 11.34 -17.44 4.18
C LYS A 4 10.29 -16.57 4.90
N TRP A 5 9.13 -16.35 4.28
CA TRP A 5 8.03 -15.60 4.87
C TRP A 5 7.34 -16.38 6.00
N ARG A 6 7.06 -17.67 5.77
CA ARG A 6 6.57 -18.60 6.79
C ARG A 6 7.49 -18.68 8.00
N VAL A 7 8.81 -18.75 7.80
CA VAL A 7 9.83 -18.73 8.87
C VAL A 7 9.77 -17.44 9.68
N LYS A 8 9.64 -16.28 9.02
CA LYS A 8 9.59 -14.98 9.71
C LYS A 8 8.31 -14.81 10.52
N LEU A 9 7.17 -15.27 10.01
CA LEU A 9 5.89 -15.29 10.74
C LEU A 9 5.93 -16.26 11.92
N ALA A 10 6.37 -17.49 11.68
CA ALA A 10 6.66 -18.49 12.70
C ALA A 10 7.51 -17.89 13.84
N GLN A 11 8.58 -17.21 13.50
CA GLN A 11 9.47 -16.60 14.48
C GLN A 11 8.83 -15.42 15.23
N ALA A 12 7.94 -14.66 14.59
CA ALA A 12 7.19 -13.59 15.23
C ALA A 12 6.11 -14.10 16.19
N LEU A 13 5.49 -15.24 15.87
CA LEU A 13 4.43 -15.86 16.68
C LEU A 13 4.99 -16.64 17.88
N VAL A 14 6.11 -17.35 17.71
CA VAL A 14 6.66 -18.29 18.73
C VAL A 14 7.55 -17.60 19.76
N LYS A 15 8.20 -16.48 19.40
CA LYS A 15 9.23 -15.88 20.26
C LYS A 15 8.63 -15.12 21.44
N SER A 16 8.28 -15.86 22.50
CA SER A 16 7.92 -15.32 23.81
C SER A 16 9.18 -14.78 24.52
N PRO A 17 9.15 -13.59 25.16
CA PRO A 17 10.32 -12.96 25.74
C PRO A 17 10.80 -13.71 26.99
N GLU A 18 12.10 -14.02 27.04
CA GLU A 18 12.75 -14.77 28.13
C GLU A 18 12.68 -14.06 29.51
N LYS A 19 12.46 -12.74 29.55
CA LYS A 19 12.47 -11.94 30.80
C LYS A 19 11.12 -11.26 31.06
N LYS A 20 10.58 -11.37 32.28
CA LYS A 20 9.30 -10.75 32.71
C LYS A 20 9.23 -9.23 32.47
N LYS A 21 10.36 -8.51 32.59
CA LYS A 21 10.44 -7.05 32.36
C LYS A 21 10.31 -6.64 30.89
N ASP A 22 10.64 -7.53 29.95
CA ASP A 22 10.48 -7.27 28.51
C ASP A 22 9.04 -7.44 28.04
N ARG A 23 8.15 -7.99 28.88
CA ARG A 23 6.71 -8.12 28.59
C ARG A 23 5.97 -6.79 28.57
N PHE A 24 6.52 -5.74 29.19
CA PHE A 24 5.94 -4.37 29.19
C PHE A 24 6.58 -3.45 28.15
N LYS A 25 7.56 -3.92 27.37
CA LYS A 25 8.11 -3.11 26.28
C LYS A 25 7.03 -2.92 25.21
N ILE A 26 6.82 -1.67 24.81
CA ILE A 26 5.86 -1.27 23.77
C ILE A 26 6.03 -2.13 22.51
N GLY A 27 7.28 -2.45 22.14
CA GLY A 27 7.58 -3.29 20.97
C GLY A 27 7.19 -4.76 21.08
N TYR A 28 7.00 -5.31 22.29
CA TYR A 28 6.44 -6.65 22.49
C TYR A 28 4.91 -6.60 22.54
N LEU A 29 4.32 -5.60 23.21
CA LEU A 29 2.86 -5.40 23.23
C LEU A 29 2.30 -5.19 21.83
N THR A 30 2.90 -4.32 21.02
CA THR A 30 2.49 -4.09 19.63
C THR A 30 2.65 -5.33 18.76
N LYS A 31 3.61 -6.22 19.02
CA LYS A 31 3.76 -7.49 18.31
C LYS A 31 2.74 -8.54 18.75
N LYS A 32 2.52 -8.67 20.06
CA LYS A 32 1.57 -9.63 20.64
C LYS A 32 0.13 -9.27 20.28
N TYR A 33 -0.21 -7.98 20.32
CA TYR A 33 -1.54 -7.47 20.00
C TYR A 33 -1.59 -6.86 18.59
N ALA A 34 -0.69 -7.25 17.68
CA ALA A 34 -0.62 -6.69 16.33
C ALA A 34 -1.95 -6.82 15.57
N LEU A 35 -2.63 -7.96 15.75
CA LEU A 35 -3.93 -8.23 15.12
C LEU A 35 -5.08 -7.37 15.66
N PHE A 36 -4.92 -6.75 16.84
CA PHE A 36 -5.89 -5.81 17.39
C PHE A 36 -5.48 -4.36 17.13
N ILE A 37 -4.21 -4.03 17.39
CA ILE A 37 -3.66 -2.68 17.28
C ILE A 37 -3.66 -2.16 15.85
N LEU A 38 -3.35 -2.99 14.86
CA LEU A 38 -3.31 -2.55 13.46
C LEU A 38 -4.71 -2.12 12.99
N PRO A 39 -5.76 -2.96 13.06
CA PRO A 39 -7.12 -2.52 12.75
C PRO A 39 -7.61 -1.36 13.62
N PHE A 40 -7.28 -1.35 14.92
CA PHE A 40 -7.69 -0.29 15.83
C PHE A 40 -7.12 1.08 15.45
N ILE A 41 -5.82 1.18 15.18
CA ILE A 41 -5.18 2.45 14.77
C ILE A 41 -5.72 2.88 13.41
N THR A 42 -5.91 1.95 12.47
CA THR A 42 -6.50 2.27 11.17
C THR A 42 -7.92 2.81 11.33
N CYS A 43 -8.81 2.14 12.07
CA CYS A 43 -10.16 2.65 12.32
C CYS A 43 -10.16 4.00 13.05
N LEU A 44 -9.25 4.21 14.02
CA LEU A 44 -9.15 5.49 14.72
C LEU A 44 -8.71 6.61 13.77
N ARG A 45 -7.70 6.37 12.93
CA ARG A 45 -7.22 7.35 11.94
C ARG A 45 -8.32 7.70 10.92
N GLU A 46 -8.83 6.69 10.22
CA GLU A 46 -9.84 6.89 9.18
C GLU A 46 -11.14 7.44 9.77
N GLY A 47 -11.51 7.00 10.98
CA GLY A 47 -12.67 7.52 11.72
C GLY A 47 -12.51 8.97 12.17
N LEU A 48 -11.31 9.38 12.60
CA LEU A 48 -11.04 10.78 12.97
C LEU A 48 -11.05 11.69 11.75
N GLU A 49 -10.44 11.26 10.63
CA GLU A 49 -10.50 11.99 9.36
C GLU A 49 -11.96 12.17 8.90
N ALA A 50 -12.80 11.14 9.01
CA ALA A 50 -14.22 11.22 8.68
C ALA A 50 -15.02 12.18 9.58
N VAL A 51 -14.80 12.18 10.89
CA VAL A 51 -15.47 13.11 11.82
C VAL A 51 -15.05 14.55 11.58
N VAL A 52 -13.76 14.79 11.33
CA VAL A 52 -13.25 16.13 10.98
C VAL A 52 -13.80 16.60 9.64
N PHE A 53 -13.88 15.70 8.65
CA PHE A 53 -14.44 16.01 7.34
C PHE A 53 -15.92 16.38 7.41
N VAL A 54 -16.74 15.55 8.07
CA VAL A 54 -18.18 15.83 8.29
C VAL A 54 -18.37 17.11 9.09
N GLY A 55 -17.55 17.33 10.13
CA GLY A 55 -17.55 18.56 10.92
C GLY A 55 -17.19 19.80 10.10
N GLY A 56 -16.24 19.69 9.17
CA GLY A 56 -15.82 20.79 8.30
C GLY A 56 -16.85 21.15 7.21
N VAL A 57 -17.43 20.15 6.54
CA VAL A 57 -18.46 20.37 5.50
C VAL A 57 -19.83 20.78 6.07
N GLY A 58 -20.07 20.52 7.36
CA GLY A 58 -21.32 20.81 8.04
C GLY A 58 -21.56 22.28 8.39
N ILE A 59 -20.52 23.14 8.36
CA ILE A 59 -20.61 24.52 8.85
C ILE A 59 -21.27 25.47 7.82
N GLY A 60 -21.36 25.09 6.54
CA GLY A 60 -21.84 25.97 5.46
C GLY A 60 -23.00 25.47 4.60
N GLY A 61 -23.44 24.21 4.74
CA GLY A 61 -24.42 23.58 3.84
C GLY A 61 -25.85 23.49 4.39
N GLN A 62 -26.86 23.50 3.51
CA GLN A 62 -28.24 23.22 3.89
C GLN A 62 -28.38 21.78 4.41
N ALA A 63 -28.99 21.62 5.59
CA ALA A 63 -29.13 20.33 6.30
C ALA A 63 -29.80 19.21 5.47
N THR A 64 -30.55 19.58 4.44
CA THR A 64 -31.25 18.67 3.53
C THR A 64 -30.36 18.02 2.46
N ALA A 65 -29.14 18.51 2.25
CA ALA A 65 -28.21 17.97 1.25
C ALA A 65 -27.32 16.82 1.76
N PHE A 66 -27.22 16.64 3.08
CA PHE A 66 -26.38 15.60 3.70
C PHE A 66 -26.92 14.14 3.67
N PRO A 67 -28.24 13.87 3.76
CA PRO A 67 -28.71 12.48 3.90
C PRO A 67 -28.51 11.66 2.61
N LEU A 68 -28.58 12.29 1.44
CA LEU A 68 -28.45 11.59 0.16
C LEU A 68 -27.02 11.06 -0.07
N PRO A 69 -25.95 11.86 0.10
CA PRO A 69 -24.57 11.38 0.09
C PRO A 69 -24.28 10.26 1.10
N VAL A 70 -24.87 10.33 2.31
CA VAL A 70 -24.70 9.29 3.34
C VAL A 70 -25.29 7.96 2.90
N VAL A 71 -26.51 7.96 2.36
CA VAL A 71 -27.16 6.73 1.89
C VAL A 71 -26.43 6.15 0.68
N VAL A 72 -26.08 6.99 -0.30
CA VAL A 72 -25.33 6.56 -1.50
C VAL A 72 -23.95 6.01 -1.10
N GLY A 73 -23.24 6.69 -0.20
CA GLY A 73 -21.96 6.26 0.34
C GLY A 73 -22.03 4.94 1.09
N LEU A 74 -23.09 4.73 1.89
CA LEU A 74 -23.31 3.47 2.60
C LEU A 74 -23.60 2.31 1.64
N ILE A 75 -24.45 2.52 0.63
CA ILE A 75 -24.72 1.51 -0.40
C ILE A 75 -23.44 1.19 -1.17
N ALA A 76 -22.68 2.20 -1.61
CA ALA A 76 -21.43 2.02 -2.31
C ALA A 76 -20.39 1.27 -1.44
N GLY A 77 -20.25 1.65 -0.17
CA GLY A 77 -19.35 1.00 0.79
C GLY A 77 -19.70 -0.46 1.03
N ILE A 78 -20.97 -0.79 1.25
CA ILE A 78 -21.44 -2.17 1.39
C ILE A 78 -21.18 -2.97 0.11
N THR A 79 -21.44 -2.37 -1.06
CA THR A 79 -21.24 -3.03 -2.36
C THR A 79 -19.77 -3.36 -2.59
N VAL A 80 -18.87 -2.40 -2.36
CA VAL A 80 -17.41 -2.60 -2.47
C VAL A 80 -16.91 -3.59 -1.43
N GLY A 81 -17.39 -3.51 -0.18
CA GLY A 81 -17.04 -4.43 0.89
C GLY A 81 -17.45 -5.88 0.57
N ALA A 82 -18.67 -6.08 0.05
CA ALA A 82 -19.15 -7.38 -0.40
C ALA A 82 -18.31 -7.90 -1.57
N LEU A 83 -18.02 -7.05 -2.57
CA LEU A 83 -17.13 -7.40 -3.67
C LEU A 83 -15.77 -7.87 -3.17
N LEU A 84 -15.14 -7.13 -2.25
CA LEU A 84 -13.85 -7.51 -1.67
C LEU A 84 -13.92 -8.83 -0.88
N TYR A 85 -15.00 -9.08 -0.15
CA TYR A 85 -15.20 -10.32 0.59
C TYR A 85 -15.28 -11.54 -0.35
N TYR A 86 -16.11 -11.47 -1.39
CA TYR A 86 -16.22 -12.55 -2.38
C TYR A 86 -14.95 -12.70 -3.21
N PHE A 87 -14.36 -11.59 -3.63
CA PHE A 87 -13.15 -11.58 -4.46
C PHE A 87 -11.90 -12.08 -3.70
N GLY A 88 -11.83 -11.83 -2.39
CA GLY A 88 -10.77 -12.35 -1.52
C GLY A 88 -10.83 -13.87 -1.35
N SER A 89 -12.00 -14.48 -1.46
CA SER A 89 -12.15 -15.95 -1.37
C SER A 89 -11.80 -16.68 -2.67
N SER A 90 -11.97 -16.04 -3.83
CA SER A 90 -11.82 -16.68 -5.15
C SER A 90 -10.49 -16.36 -5.85
N MET A 91 -9.85 -15.23 -5.54
CA MET A 91 -8.62 -14.83 -6.22
C MET A 91 -7.36 -15.19 -5.43
N SER A 92 -6.30 -15.61 -6.13
CA SER A 92 -4.98 -15.80 -5.51
C SER A 92 -4.55 -14.52 -4.80
N MET A 93 -4.24 -14.60 -3.51
CA MET A 93 -3.73 -13.49 -2.67
C MET A 93 -2.62 -12.68 -3.35
N GLN A 94 -1.84 -13.32 -4.23
CA GLN A 94 -0.80 -12.65 -5.00
C GLN A 94 -1.34 -11.61 -5.99
N ILE A 95 -2.45 -11.90 -6.69
CA ILE A 95 -3.01 -11.00 -7.69
C ILE A 95 -3.64 -9.79 -7.00
N PHE A 96 -4.31 -9.99 -5.87
CA PHE A 96 -4.84 -8.90 -5.04
C PHE A 96 -3.73 -7.93 -4.60
N LEU A 97 -2.59 -8.47 -4.16
CA LEU A 97 -1.44 -7.66 -3.77
C LEU A 97 -0.81 -6.91 -4.96
N ILE A 98 -0.75 -7.53 -6.14
CA ILE A 98 -0.25 -6.86 -7.35
C ILE A 98 -1.16 -5.68 -7.72
N VAL A 99 -2.47 -5.91 -7.82
CA VAL A 99 -3.43 -4.87 -8.21
C VAL A 99 -3.44 -3.72 -7.21
N SER A 100 -3.49 -4.02 -5.90
CA SER A 100 -3.44 -2.99 -4.86
C SER A 100 -2.14 -2.19 -4.90
N THR A 101 -1.00 -2.83 -5.16
CA THR A 101 0.29 -2.13 -5.32
C THR A 101 0.28 -1.22 -6.55
N CYS A 102 -0.28 -1.65 -7.68
CA CYS A 102 -0.43 -0.81 -8.87
C CYS A 102 -1.27 0.43 -8.60
N VAL A 103 -2.41 0.28 -7.90
CA VAL A 103 -3.28 1.40 -7.51
C VAL A 103 -2.53 2.36 -6.58
N LEU A 104 -1.79 1.85 -5.59
CA LEU A 104 -0.99 2.68 -4.69
C LEU A 104 0.10 3.47 -5.43
N TYR A 105 0.73 2.90 -6.46
CA TYR A 105 1.69 3.61 -7.30
C TYR A 105 1.04 4.71 -8.14
N LEU A 106 -0.17 4.48 -8.69
CA LEU A 106 -0.92 5.52 -9.41
C LEU A 106 -1.25 6.71 -8.49
N ILE A 107 -1.82 6.43 -7.31
CA ILE A 107 -2.18 7.48 -6.33
C ILE A 107 -0.93 8.25 -5.89
N SER A 108 0.16 7.54 -5.61
CA SER A 108 1.42 8.18 -5.20
C SER A 108 1.99 9.08 -6.30
N ALA A 109 1.93 8.66 -7.57
CA ALA A 109 2.34 9.48 -8.71
C ALA A 109 1.46 10.75 -8.83
N GLY A 110 0.14 10.60 -8.68
CA GLY A 110 -0.80 11.70 -8.70
C GLY A 110 -0.56 12.72 -7.59
N LEU A 111 -0.39 12.25 -6.35
CA LEU A 111 -0.10 13.09 -5.19
C LEU A 111 1.25 13.82 -5.32
N PHE A 112 2.27 13.17 -5.88
CA PHE A 112 3.57 13.80 -6.12
C PHE A 112 3.46 14.92 -7.17
N SER A 113 2.78 14.66 -8.28
CA SER A 113 2.51 15.65 -9.34
C SER A 113 1.74 16.85 -8.80
N ARG A 114 0.68 16.61 -8.01
CA ARG A 114 -0.09 17.66 -7.34
C ARG A 114 0.75 18.49 -6.38
N GLY A 115 1.62 17.87 -5.60
CA GLY A 115 2.52 18.58 -4.70
C GLY A 115 3.37 19.61 -5.45
N VAL A 116 3.98 19.21 -6.57
CA VAL A 116 4.76 20.11 -7.43
C VAL A 116 3.90 21.21 -8.05
N TRP A 117 2.69 20.85 -8.51
CA TRP A 117 1.74 21.81 -9.04
C TRP A 117 1.38 22.89 -8.00
N TYR A 118 1.03 22.51 -6.78
CA TYR A 118 0.70 23.46 -5.71
C TYR A 118 1.85 24.43 -5.41
N PHE A 119 3.11 23.98 -5.44
CA PHE A 119 4.25 24.89 -5.26
C PHE A 119 4.38 25.91 -6.40
N GLN A 120 4.05 25.52 -7.64
CA GLN A 120 4.11 26.41 -8.80
C GLN A 120 2.93 27.38 -8.80
N THR A 121 1.71 26.89 -8.56
CA THR A 121 0.50 27.71 -8.43
C THR A 121 0.63 28.69 -7.27
N TYR A 122 1.23 28.32 -6.14
CA TYR A 122 1.47 29.24 -5.04
C TYR A 122 2.36 30.43 -5.45
N LYS A 123 3.42 30.20 -6.24
CA LYS A 123 4.26 31.28 -6.77
C LYS A 123 3.48 32.19 -7.72
N TYR A 124 2.63 31.61 -8.56
CA TYR A 124 1.80 32.36 -9.49
C TYR A 124 0.75 33.21 -8.75
N ASN A 125 0.03 32.62 -7.79
CA ASN A 125 -0.96 33.29 -6.95
C ASN A 125 -0.33 34.45 -6.15
N GLN A 126 0.91 34.30 -5.69
CA GLN A 126 1.64 35.38 -5.04
C GLN A 126 2.00 36.54 -6.00
N ALA A 127 2.26 36.25 -7.28
CA ALA A 127 2.56 37.26 -8.28
C ALA A 127 1.30 37.98 -8.79
N THR A 128 0.17 37.29 -8.88
CA THR A 128 -1.12 37.85 -9.31
C THR A 128 -1.90 38.52 -8.18
N GLY A 129 -1.53 38.30 -6.92
CA GLY A 129 -2.15 38.93 -5.75
C GLY A 129 -3.50 38.32 -5.36
N GLY A 130 -3.82 37.13 -5.86
CA GLY A 130 -5.07 36.40 -5.60
C GLY A 130 -5.00 34.94 -6.04
N ASP A 131 -5.96 34.12 -5.63
CA ASP A 131 -6.00 32.71 -6.06
C ASP A 131 -6.51 32.61 -7.50
N ALA A 132 -5.60 32.35 -8.44
CA ALA A 132 -5.94 32.27 -9.86
C ALA A 132 -6.79 31.03 -10.19
N SER A 133 -6.71 29.97 -9.37
CA SER A 133 -7.42 28.70 -9.58
C SER A 133 -8.91 28.80 -9.23
N GLU A 134 -9.27 29.60 -8.22
CA GLU A 134 -10.65 29.86 -7.82
C GLU A 134 -11.43 30.76 -8.80
N ASN A 135 -10.72 31.49 -9.66
CA ASN A 135 -11.32 32.39 -10.65
C ASN A 135 -11.88 31.66 -11.89
N GLY A 136 -11.88 30.32 -11.88
CA GLY A 136 -12.43 29.46 -12.93
C GLY A 136 -11.40 29.03 -13.97
N SER A 137 -11.86 28.71 -15.18
CA SER A 137 -11.02 28.22 -16.29
C SER A 137 -10.92 29.21 -17.45
N GLY A 138 -11.07 30.50 -17.14
CA GLY A 138 -11.00 31.58 -18.13
C GLY A 138 -9.58 32.09 -18.39
N PRO A 139 -9.35 32.89 -19.44
CA PRO A 139 -8.06 33.53 -19.68
C PRO A 139 -7.61 34.37 -18.47
N GLY A 140 -6.37 34.19 -18.02
CA GLY A 140 -5.80 34.88 -16.85
C GLY A 140 -5.83 34.08 -15.54
N THR A 141 -6.35 32.85 -15.56
CA THR A 141 -6.39 31.93 -14.40
C THR A 141 -5.18 30.99 -14.34
N TYR A 142 -4.28 31.05 -15.32
CA TYR A 142 -3.10 30.19 -15.43
C TYR A 142 -1.90 30.94 -16.00
N ASP A 143 -0.69 30.51 -15.61
CA ASP A 143 0.55 31.03 -16.18
C ASP A 143 0.81 30.42 -17.55
N ILE A 144 0.68 31.22 -18.61
CA ILE A 144 0.92 30.80 -19.99
C ILE A 144 2.39 30.34 -20.20
N ASN A 145 3.34 30.87 -19.43
CA ASN A 145 4.75 30.55 -19.60
C ASN A 145 5.14 29.20 -19.00
N GLN A 146 4.41 28.75 -17.97
CA GLN A 146 4.71 27.52 -17.24
C GLN A 146 3.69 26.40 -17.51
N SER A 147 2.57 26.70 -18.18
CA SER A 147 1.54 25.73 -18.52
C SER A 147 1.92 24.94 -19.78
N VAL A 148 1.76 23.62 -19.72
CA VAL A 148 1.89 22.71 -20.87
C VAL A 148 0.59 22.67 -21.64
N TRP A 149 -0.53 22.56 -20.92
CA TRP A 149 -1.87 22.63 -21.47
C TRP A 149 -2.80 23.34 -20.50
N HIS A 150 -3.85 23.91 -21.08
CA HIS A 150 -5.00 24.43 -20.37
C HIS A 150 -6.25 23.99 -21.14
N VAL A 151 -7.27 23.53 -20.43
CA VAL A 151 -8.57 23.17 -21.01
C VAL A 151 -9.62 24.07 -20.37
N ASN A 152 -10.60 24.60 -21.08
CA ASN A 152 -11.57 25.51 -20.44
C ASN A 152 -12.67 24.77 -19.63
N CYS A 153 -12.62 23.44 -19.59
CA CYS A 153 -13.55 22.57 -18.87
C CYS A 153 -12.77 21.49 -18.11
N CYS A 154 -13.38 20.86 -17.12
CA CYS A 154 -12.79 19.79 -16.32
C CYS A 154 -11.85 20.30 -15.22
N ASN A 155 -12.22 21.42 -14.60
CA ASN A 155 -11.49 22.00 -13.47
C ASN A 155 -11.86 21.23 -12.18
N PRO A 156 -10.90 20.65 -11.46
CA PRO A 156 -11.17 19.88 -10.26
C PRO A 156 -11.69 20.71 -9.07
N GLU A 157 -11.62 22.04 -9.12
CA GLU A 157 -12.10 22.92 -8.04
C GLU A 157 -13.52 23.45 -8.30
N THR A 158 -13.90 23.64 -9.57
CA THR A 158 -15.22 24.19 -9.93
C THR A 158 -16.17 23.17 -10.56
N ASP A 159 -15.66 22.13 -11.22
CA ASP A 159 -16.46 21.11 -11.89
C ASP A 159 -16.58 19.83 -11.03
N ASN A 160 -17.81 19.38 -10.81
CA ASN A 160 -18.10 18.19 -10.02
C ASN A 160 -17.55 16.91 -10.70
N GLY A 161 -16.81 16.08 -9.96
CA GLY A 161 -16.33 14.76 -10.39
C GLY A 161 -14.89 14.72 -10.89
N TRP A 162 -14.33 15.86 -11.29
CA TRP A 162 -12.91 15.95 -11.69
C TRP A 162 -11.96 16.02 -10.49
N ASP A 163 -12.49 16.35 -9.32
CA ASP A 163 -11.85 16.27 -8.02
C ASP A 163 -11.36 14.84 -7.68
N VAL A 164 -12.12 13.82 -8.07
CA VAL A 164 -11.74 12.40 -7.91
C VAL A 164 -10.54 12.04 -8.78
N PHE A 165 -10.53 12.47 -10.04
CA PHE A 165 -9.40 12.25 -10.95
C PHE A 165 -8.16 13.04 -10.53
N ASN A 166 -8.35 14.23 -9.99
CA ASN A 166 -7.29 15.00 -9.35
C ASN A 166 -6.73 14.24 -8.14
N ALA A 167 -7.57 13.72 -7.24
CA ALA A 167 -7.12 12.95 -6.08
C ALA A 167 -6.41 11.64 -6.43
N LEU A 168 -6.89 10.90 -7.43
CA LEU A 168 -6.37 9.57 -7.77
C LEU A 168 -5.22 9.60 -8.78
N LEU A 169 -5.31 10.42 -9.82
CA LEU A 169 -4.36 10.43 -10.93
C LEU A 169 -3.49 11.69 -10.96
N GLY A 170 -3.83 12.71 -10.16
CA GLY A 170 -3.18 14.02 -10.23
C GLY A 170 -3.59 14.83 -11.46
N TRP A 171 -4.79 14.57 -11.99
CA TRP A 171 -5.35 15.33 -13.12
C TRP A 171 -5.51 16.80 -12.75
N GLN A 172 -5.05 17.68 -13.64
CA GLN A 172 -5.28 19.11 -13.54
C GLN A 172 -5.56 19.70 -14.93
N ASN A 173 -6.54 20.59 -14.94
CA ASN A 173 -7.01 21.34 -16.09
C ASN A 173 -5.91 22.26 -16.67
N SER A 174 -5.18 22.93 -15.79
CA SER A 174 -4.02 23.79 -16.07
C SER A 174 -2.73 23.08 -15.64
N ALA A 175 -2.24 22.12 -16.42
CA ALA A 175 -1.03 21.41 -16.04
C ALA A 175 0.22 22.21 -16.37
N THR A 176 1.12 22.30 -15.40
CA THR A 176 2.41 22.99 -15.52
C THR A 176 3.52 22.03 -15.96
N TYR A 177 4.61 22.54 -16.53
CA TYR A 177 5.77 21.71 -16.90
C TYR A 177 6.29 20.91 -15.70
N GLY A 178 6.27 21.50 -14.51
CA GLY A 178 6.71 20.85 -13.27
C GLY A 178 5.84 19.66 -12.91
N SER A 179 4.51 19.80 -12.95
CA SER A 179 3.57 18.71 -12.65
C SER A 179 3.78 17.52 -13.60
N VAL A 180 3.84 17.76 -14.91
CA VAL A 180 4.01 16.72 -15.94
C VAL A 180 5.37 16.03 -15.83
N ILE A 181 6.45 16.80 -15.69
CA ILE A 181 7.80 16.24 -15.56
C ILE A 181 7.91 15.44 -14.27
N SER A 182 7.38 15.94 -13.15
CA SER A 182 7.43 15.25 -11.86
C SER A 182 6.68 13.90 -11.89
N TYR A 183 5.53 13.83 -12.56
CA TYR A 183 4.80 12.59 -12.79
C TYR A 183 5.63 11.56 -13.57
N ASN A 184 6.27 11.99 -14.66
CA ASN A 184 7.14 11.11 -15.45
C ASN A 184 8.40 10.67 -14.68
N VAL A 185 9.04 11.58 -13.95
CA VAL A 185 10.21 11.28 -13.12
C VAL A 185 9.87 10.27 -12.02
N TYR A 186 8.68 10.40 -11.40
CA TYR A 186 8.20 9.42 -10.42
C TYR A 186 8.11 8.01 -11.01
N TRP A 187 7.53 7.87 -12.21
CA TRP A 187 7.45 6.58 -12.89
C TRP A 187 8.81 6.02 -13.27
N ILE A 188 9.71 6.85 -13.80
CA ILE A 188 11.10 6.45 -14.10
C ILE A 188 11.78 5.95 -12.82
N PHE A 189 11.60 6.65 -11.69
CA PHE A 189 12.15 6.24 -10.41
C PHE A 189 11.61 4.87 -9.96
N ILE A 190 10.30 4.63 -10.04
CA ILE A 190 9.70 3.35 -9.70
C ILE A 190 10.21 2.22 -10.61
N ILE A 191 10.27 2.45 -11.93
CA ILE A 191 10.82 1.47 -12.88
C ILE A 191 12.27 1.14 -12.54
N CYS A 192 13.10 2.16 -12.27
CA CYS A 192 14.49 1.96 -11.86
C CYS A 192 14.60 1.11 -10.58
N VAL A 193 13.79 1.40 -9.55
CA VAL A 193 13.80 0.63 -8.29
C VAL A 193 13.37 -0.82 -8.52
N LEU A 194 12.33 -1.06 -9.31
CA LEU A 194 11.87 -2.41 -9.64
C LEU A 194 12.92 -3.18 -10.43
N LEU A 195 13.58 -2.54 -11.41
CA LEU A 195 14.67 -3.15 -12.17
C LEU A 195 15.87 -3.48 -11.27
N LEU A 196 16.22 -2.61 -10.32
CA LEU A 196 17.28 -2.88 -9.34
C LEU A 196 16.93 -4.06 -8.44
N MET A 197 15.68 -4.17 -7.98
CA MET A 197 15.22 -5.30 -7.16
C MET A 197 15.28 -6.62 -7.94
N VAL A 198 14.84 -6.62 -9.20
CA VAL A 198 14.92 -7.80 -10.07
C VAL A 198 16.37 -8.17 -10.38
N TYR A 199 17.24 -7.19 -10.59
CA TYR A 199 18.66 -7.42 -10.83
C TYR A 199 19.35 -8.03 -9.60
N GLU A 200 19.06 -7.51 -8.40
CA GLU A 200 19.57 -8.08 -7.15
C GLU A 200 19.10 -9.53 -6.97
N GLU A 201 17.86 -9.86 -7.33
CA GLU A 201 17.35 -11.23 -7.25
C GLU A 201 18.08 -12.18 -8.20
N LYS A 202 18.43 -11.73 -9.41
CA LYS A 202 19.13 -12.56 -10.41
C LYS A 202 20.63 -12.71 -10.18
N HIS A 203 21.30 -11.64 -9.73
CA HIS A 203 22.77 -11.59 -9.65
C HIS A 203 23.30 -11.55 -8.21
N GLY A 204 22.46 -11.33 -7.21
CA GLY A 204 22.85 -11.27 -5.79
C GLY A 204 23.60 -9.99 -5.38
N HIS A 205 23.73 -9.01 -6.27
CA HIS A 205 24.40 -7.73 -6.01
C HIS A 205 23.79 -6.61 -6.89
N LEU A 206 24.07 -5.35 -6.56
CA LEU A 206 23.67 -4.20 -7.38
C LEU A 206 24.48 -4.12 -8.69
N PRO A 207 23.91 -3.58 -9.78
CA PRO A 207 24.55 -3.58 -11.11
C PRO A 207 25.90 -2.85 -11.16
N PHE A 208 26.16 -1.92 -10.24
CA PHE A 208 27.39 -1.12 -10.21
C PHE A 208 28.35 -1.49 -9.06
N THR A 209 27.94 -2.31 -8.10
CA THR A 209 28.75 -2.63 -6.92
C THR A 209 28.57 -4.10 -6.54
N LYS A 210 29.59 -4.91 -6.82
CA LYS A 210 29.58 -6.37 -6.60
C LYS A 210 29.37 -6.82 -5.14
N ASN A 211 29.51 -5.90 -4.18
CA ASN A 211 29.43 -6.19 -2.74
C ASN A 211 28.25 -5.53 -2.01
N LEU A 212 27.43 -4.71 -2.69
CA LEU A 212 26.32 -3.99 -2.06
C LEU A 212 24.98 -4.59 -2.51
N THR A 213 24.11 -4.82 -1.54
CA THR A 213 22.69 -5.17 -1.74
C THR A 213 21.82 -3.97 -1.34
N LEU A 214 20.60 -3.82 -1.88
CA LEU A 214 19.72 -2.67 -1.60
C LEU A 214 19.49 -2.47 -0.10
N VAL A 215 19.48 -3.56 0.66
CA VAL A 215 19.32 -3.55 2.12
C VAL A 215 20.46 -2.78 2.83
N GLN A 216 21.67 -2.77 2.26
CA GLN A 216 22.83 -2.09 2.83
C GLN A 216 22.80 -0.57 2.63
N LEU A 217 22.01 -0.07 1.67
CA LEU A 217 21.83 1.38 1.49
C LEU A 217 20.92 2.00 2.55
N ASN A 218 20.20 1.19 3.33
CA ASN A 218 19.41 1.71 4.45
C ASN A 218 20.36 2.17 5.58
N PRO A 219 20.37 3.46 5.98
CA PRO A 219 21.25 3.94 7.05
C PRO A 219 21.01 3.19 8.38
N MET A 220 19.79 2.68 8.59
CA MET A 220 19.44 1.89 9.76
C MET A 220 20.05 0.48 9.75
N TYR A 221 20.54 -0.01 8.61
CA TYR A 221 21.24 -1.30 8.48
C TYR A 221 22.57 -1.31 9.25
N HIS A 222 23.33 -0.21 9.16
CA HIS A 222 24.61 -0.07 9.85
C HIS A 222 24.45 0.17 11.36
N ILE A 223 23.33 0.79 11.77
CA ILE A 223 23.04 1.10 13.17
C ILE A 223 22.53 -0.15 13.94
N LYS A 224 21.78 -1.05 13.29
CA LYS A 224 21.11 -2.17 13.98
C LYS A 224 21.88 -3.50 14.07
N GLY A 225 23.12 -3.57 13.59
CA GLY A 225 24.01 -4.72 13.78
C GLY A 225 23.58 -5.99 13.01
N LYS A 226 24.44 -6.42 12.08
CA LYS A 226 24.27 -7.48 11.06
C LYS A 226 23.68 -8.85 11.46
N LYS A 227 23.53 -9.22 12.74
CA LYS A 227 23.42 -10.65 13.15
C LYS A 227 22.12 -11.10 13.82
N LYS A 228 21.10 -10.25 13.98
CA LYS A 228 19.96 -10.60 14.87
C LYS A 228 18.85 -11.45 14.23
N HIS A 229 18.82 -11.60 12.90
CA HIS A 229 17.68 -12.20 12.20
C HIS A 229 17.97 -13.22 11.09
N GLU A 230 19.24 -13.49 10.76
CA GLU A 230 19.57 -14.60 9.84
C GLU A 230 19.81 -15.87 10.66
N LEU A 231 18.79 -16.71 10.78
CA LEU A 231 18.89 -18.03 11.41
C LEU A 231 19.68 -18.98 10.51
N ASN A 232 20.62 -19.73 11.09
CA ASN A 232 21.26 -20.83 10.39
C ASN A 232 20.22 -21.93 10.10
N LYS A 233 20.37 -22.71 9.02
CA LYS A 233 19.38 -23.72 8.57
C LYS A 233 18.93 -24.68 9.70
N LYS A 234 19.86 -25.07 10.58
CA LYS A 234 19.58 -25.90 11.77
C LYS A 234 18.65 -25.23 12.79
N GLN A 235 18.84 -23.92 13.06
CA GLN A 235 18.00 -23.16 13.97
C GLN A 235 16.58 -22.95 13.40
N GLN A 236 16.47 -22.89 12.07
CA GLN A 236 15.18 -22.81 11.38
C GLN A 236 14.38 -24.11 11.55
N GLU A 237 15.03 -25.26 11.40
CA GLU A 237 14.42 -26.58 11.63
C GLU A 237 13.97 -26.76 13.08
N GLU A 238 14.79 -26.39 14.06
CA GLU A 238 14.41 -26.40 15.49
C GLU A 238 13.19 -25.52 15.78
N LEU A 239 13.10 -24.35 15.13
CA LEU A 239 11.96 -23.44 15.27
C LEU A 239 10.67 -24.05 14.70
N PHE A 240 10.76 -24.75 13.56
CA PHE A 240 9.62 -25.45 12.97
C PHE A 240 9.19 -26.67 13.80
N THR A 241 10.13 -27.38 14.41
CA THR A 241 9.83 -28.48 15.34
C THR A 241 9.13 -27.97 16.60
N LYS A 242 9.59 -26.84 17.16
CA LYS A 242 8.93 -26.18 18.29
C LYS A 242 7.51 -25.71 17.96
N LEU A 243 7.28 -25.22 16.73
CA LEU A 243 5.94 -24.87 16.24
C LEU A 243 5.01 -26.07 16.15
N ARG A 244 5.49 -27.17 15.57
CA ARG A 244 4.72 -28.41 15.51
C ARG A 244 4.38 -28.91 16.91
N GLN A 245 5.30 -28.82 17.87
CA GLN A 245 5.05 -29.22 19.25
C GLN A 245 4.08 -28.27 20.00
N GLN A 246 4.11 -26.97 19.73
CA GLN A 246 3.17 -26.02 20.34
C GLN A 246 1.74 -26.13 19.78
N ASN A 247 1.57 -26.54 18.53
CA ASN A 247 0.25 -26.70 17.89
C ASN A 247 -0.39 -28.09 18.10
N PHE A 248 0.22 -29.00 18.87
CA PHE A 248 -0.33 -30.34 19.15
C PHE A 248 -0.83 -30.53 20.59
N GLY A 249 -1.26 -29.44 21.24
CA GLY A 249 -2.01 -29.48 22.48
C GLY A 249 -3.03 -28.35 22.48
N GLU A 250 -4.30 -28.70 22.26
CA GLU A 250 -5.47 -27.82 22.12
C GLU A 250 -5.61 -27.10 20.77
N VAL A 251 -6.31 -27.74 19.82
CA VAL A 251 -7.61 -27.33 19.26
C VAL A 251 -8.03 -28.40 18.25
N ASN A 252 -9.29 -28.82 18.36
CA ASN A 252 -9.95 -29.86 17.58
C ASN A 252 -9.71 -29.76 16.07
N GLU A 253 -9.50 -30.92 15.48
CA GLU A 253 -9.61 -31.21 14.05
C GLU A 253 -10.99 -30.76 13.54
N GLU A 254 -11.07 -29.65 12.80
CA GLU A 254 -12.18 -29.31 11.89
C GLU A 254 -11.91 -27.93 11.25
N ALA A 255 -10.98 -27.86 10.27
CA ALA A 255 -10.97 -26.74 9.31
C ALA A 255 -10.06 -26.91 8.09
N ASP A 256 -8.99 -27.71 8.14
CA ASP A 256 -7.95 -27.67 7.09
C ASP A 256 -7.88 -28.89 6.15
N GLU A 257 -8.72 -29.93 6.36
CA GLU A 257 -8.70 -31.12 5.50
C GLU A 257 -9.42 -30.96 4.14
N ALA A 258 -10.31 -29.97 4.00
CA ALA A 258 -11.11 -29.83 2.78
C ALA A 258 -10.34 -29.24 1.57
N SER A 259 -9.18 -28.60 1.79
CA SER A 259 -8.47 -27.87 0.73
C SER A 259 -7.20 -28.56 0.19
N SER A 260 -6.65 -29.56 0.90
CA SER A 260 -5.40 -30.22 0.46
C SER A 260 -5.60 -31.49 -0.37
N ASN A 261 -6.70 -32.21 -0.21
CA ASN A 261 -6.89 -33.51 -0.89
C ASN A 261 -7.23 -33.42 -2.39
N LYS A 262 -7.42 -32.21 -2.95
CA LYS A 262 -7.72 -32.04 -4.39
C LYS A 262 -6.50 -31.87 -5.30
N LEU A 263 -5.27 -31.92 -4.75
CA LEU A 263 -4.04 -31.69 -5.52
C LEU A 263 -3.16 -32.94 -5.70
N ILE A 264 -3.60 -34.13 -5.26
CA ILE A 264 -2.73 -35.32 -5.21
C ILE A 264 -3.16 -36.46 -6.15
N GLU A 265 -4.40 -36.54 -6.63
CA GLU A 265 -4.79 -37.61 -7.57
C GLU A 265 -4.69 -37.20 -9.04
N GLN A 266 -3.48 -37.33 -9.60
CA GLN A 266 -3.29 -37.94 -10.92
C GLN A 266 -2.01 -38.79 -10.87
N PRO A 267 -2.11 -40.13 -10.88
CA PRO A 267 -0.93 -40.98 -10.91
C PRO A 267 -0.33 -41.00 -12.32
N VAL A 268 0.98 -40.79 -12.38
CA VAL A 268 1.84 -41.13 -13.52
C VAL A 268 1.90 -42.65 -13.60
N GLU A 269 1.22 -43.22 -14.59
CA GLU A 269 1.25 -44.65 -14.88
C GLU A 269 2.62 -45.04 -15.47
N GLN A 270 3.31 -45.92 -14.75
CA GLN A 270 4.59 -46.52 -15.12
C GLN A 270 4.36 -47.56 -16.21
N VAL A 271 4.96 -47.39 -17.38
CA VAL A 271 5.06 -48.44 -18.41
C VAL A 271 6.44 -49.09 -18.30
N SER A 272 6.49 -50.35 -17.84
CA SER A 272 7.62 -51.27 -18.01
C SER A 272 7.12 -52.70 -18.25
N GLU A 273 7.44 -53.18 -19.46
CA GLU A 273 7.57 -54.55 -19.99
C GLU A 273 7.04 -55.78 -19.21
N LYS A 274 6.20 -56.57 -19.90
CA LYS A 274 6.51 -57.95 -20.37
C LYS A 274 5.28 -58.61 -21.03
N LYS A 275 5.29 -58.76 -22.36
CA LYS A 275 5.29 -60.04 -23.10
C LYS A 275 5.34 -59.79 -24.60
#